data_AF-A0AAW1QN40-F1
#
_entry.id   AF-A0AAW1QN40-F1
#
_cell.length_a   1.000
_cell.length_b   1.000
_cell.length_c   1.000
_cell.angle_alpha   90.00
_cell.angle_beta   90.00
_cell.angle_gamma   90.00
#
_symmetry.space_group_name_H-M   'P 1'
#
loop_
_entity.id
_entity.type
_entity.pdbx_description
1 polymer ?
#
loop_
_entity_poly.entity_id
_entity_poly.type
_entity_poly.pdbx_seq_one_letter_code
_entity_poly.pdbx_strand_id
1 'polypeptide(L)' 'MTGLNSHTIILLQPLPDRRSRTFLDFDTVGKAIDGVCGLFEKRLKELNPTRRQITYDVQDLFTFIDHMQDMSALV' A
#
# COMPACT_ATOMS: atom_id res chain seq x y z
N MET A 1 2.68 -28.74 -1.02
CA MET A 1 3.15 -27.43 -1.51
C MET A 1 2.75 -26.38 -0.48
N THR A 2 3.58 -26.17 0.54
CA THR A 2 3.35 -25.14 1.56
C THR A 2 3.85 -23.82 1.00
N GLY A 3 2.97 -23.00 0.42
CA GLY A 3 3.31 -21.61 0.10
C GLY A 3 3.77 -20.90 1.37
N LEU A 4 4.87 -20.17 1.30
CA LEU A 4 5.46 -19.45 2.43
C LEU A 4 4.45 -18.44 2.99
N ASN A 5 3.75 -18.80 4.07
CA ASN A 5 3.02 -17.88 4.93
C ASN A 5 4.02 -17.09 5.79
N SER A 6 4.86 -16.29 5.14
CA SER A 6 5.75 -15.37 5.83
C SER A 6 4.93 -14.16 6.28
N HIS A 7 4.82 -14.01 7.60
CA HIS A 7 4.28 -12.81 8.22
C HIS A 7 5.04 -11.60 7.69
N THR A 8 4.31 -10.61 7.20
CA THR A 8 4.88 -9.47 6.49
C THR A 8 4.42 -8.17 7.14
N ILE A 9 5.38 -7.33 7.52
CA ILE A 9 5.13 -5.99 8.05
C ILE A 9 5.52 -4.97 6.98
N ILE A 10 4.61 -4.07 6.64
CA ILE A 10 4.88 -2.94 5.76
C ILE A 10 5.10 -1.69 6.62
N LEU A 11 6.29 -1.12 6.56
CA LEU A 11 6.63 0.15 7.18
C LEU A 11 6.37 1.28 6.18
N LEU A 12 5.68 2.32 6.61
CA LEU A 12 5.23 3.41 5.74
C LEU A 12 5.62 4.76 6.33
N GLN A 13 6.09 5.65 5.48
CA GLN A 13 6.14 7.08 5.75
C GLN A 13 5.50 7.83 4.55
N PRO A 14 4.18 8.09 4.57
CA PRO A 14 3.51 8.68 3.42
C PRO A 14 3.87 10.15 3.17
N LEU A 15 4.30 10.88 4.21
CA LEU A 15 4.61 12.31 4.14
C LEU A 15 6.03 12.60 4.68
N PRO A 16 6.64 13.74 4.33
CA PRO A 16 7.96 14.10 4.87
C PRO A 16 8.01 14.24 6.40
N ASP A 17 6.87 14.54 7.05
CA ASP A 17 6.78 14.58 8.50
C ASP A 17 6.99 13.18 9.09
N ARG A 18 7.97 13.03 9.98
CA ARG A 18 8.28 11.76 10.68
C ARG A 18 7.09 11.24 11.49
N ARG A 19 6.15 12.10 11.89
CA ARG A 19 4.92 11.68 12.58
C ARG A 19 3.94 10.92 11.69
N SER A 20 4.08 10.97 10.37
CA SER A 20 3.27 10.18 9.45
C SER A 20 3.69 8.71 9.41
N ARG A 21 4.77 8.33 10.10
CA ARG A 21 5.24 6.95 10.13
C ARG A 21 4.20 6.05 10.76
N THR A 22 3.89 4.96 10.07
CA THR A 22 2.98 3.93 10.55
C THR A 22 3.43 2.58 10.00
N PHE A 23 2.78 1.51 10.44
CA PHE A 23 3.00 0.18 9.91
C PHE A 23 1.67 -0.52 9.65
N LEU A 24 1.71 -1.49 8.75
CA LEU A 24 0.65 -2.46 8.51
C LEU A 24 1.21 -3.86 8.71
N ASP A 25 0.38 -4.74 9.24
CA ASP A 25 0.73 -6.10 9.64
C ASP A 25 -0.15 -7.09 8.88
N PHE A 26 0.46 -8.12 8.28
CA PHE A 26 -0.22 -9.14 7.50
C PHE A 26 0.36 -10.53 7.75
N ASP A 27 -0.50 -11.55 7.72
CA ASP A 27 -0.07 -12.95 7.89
C ASP A 27 0.79 -13.49 6.73
N THR A 28 0.67 -12.88 5.54
CA THR A 28 1.32 -13.34 4.32
C THR A 28 1.76 -12.17 3.43
N VAL A 29 2.78 -12.40 2.61
CA VAL A 29 3.23 -11.44 1.59
C VAL A 29 2.09 -11.05 0.65
N GLY A 30 1.27 -12.01 0.22
CA GLY A 30 0.13 -11.74 -0.66
C GLY A 30 -0.86 -10.74 -0.07
N LYS A 31 -1.25 -10.94 1.21
CA LYS A 31 -2.11 -10.01 1.93
C LYS A 31 -1.46 -8.62 2.10
N ALA A 32 -0.14 -8.58 2.26
CA ALA A 32 0.58 -7.31 2.35
C ALA A 32 0.53 -6.51 1.04
N ILE A 33 0.70 -7.17 -0.11
CA ILE A 33 0.54 -6.53 -1.41
C ILE A 33 -0.91 -6.05 -1.63
N ASP A 34 -1.91 -6.87 -1.28
CA ASP A 34 -3.33 -6.46 -1.34
C ASP A 34 -3.59 -5.23 -0.46
N GLY A 35 -2.96 -5.15 0.71
CA GLY A 35 -3.01 -4.00 1.60
C GLY A 35 -2.46 -2.72 0.97
N VAL A 36 -1.33 -2.81 0.25
CA VAL A 36 -0.74 -1.67 -0.48
C VAL A 36 -1.65 -1.21 -1.61
N CYS A 37 -2.23 -2.14 -2.38
CA CYS A 37 -3.25 -1.83 -3.38
C CYS A 37 -4.47 -1.11 -2.75
N GLY A 38 -4.95 -1.60 -1.61
CA GLY A 38 -6.06 -0.98 -0.89
C GLY A 38 -5.78 0.45 -0.40
N LEU A 39 -4.54 0.76 0.00
CA LEU A 39 -4.12 2.13 0.33
C LEU A 39 -4.24 3.06 -0.89
N PHE A 40 -3.78 2.58 -2.05
CA PHE A 40 -3.86 3.35 -3.28
C PHE A 40 -5.32 3.55 -3.71
N GLU A 41 -6.14 2.51 -3.67
CA GLU A 41 -7.56 2.57 -4.01
C GLU A 41 -8.34 3.53 -3.10
N LYS A 42 -8.05 3.52 -1.80
CA LYS A 42 -8.62 4.48 -0.86
C LYS A 42 -8.25 5.90 -1.26
N ARG A 43 -6.98 6.15 -1.59
CA ARG A 43 -6.51 7.47 -2.05
C ARG A 43 -7.18 7.90 -3.36
N LEU A 44 -7.32 7.00 -4.32
CA LEU A 44 -8.03 7.25 -5.57
C LEU A 44 -9.49 7.64 -5.32
N LYS A 45 -10.17 6.96 -4.40
CA LYS A 45 -11.56 7.25 -4.03
C LYS A 45 -11.71 8.59 -3.32
N GLU A 46 -10.78 8.96 -2.44
CA GLU A 46 -10.73 10.29 -1.80
C GLU A 46 -10.57 11.42 -2.83
N LEU A 47 -9.77 11.20 -3.87
CA LEU A 47 -9.56 12.16 -4.96
C LEU A 47 -10.73 12.22 -5.95
N ASN A 48 -11.52 11.15 -6.06
CA ASN A 48 -12.62 11.04 -7.02
C ASN A 48 -13.94 10.61 -6.32
N PRO A 49 -14.47 11.38 -5.35
CA PRO A 49 -15.55 10.95 -4.47
C PRO A 49 -16.89 10.66 -5.19
N THR A 50 -17.09 11.23 -6.38
CA THR A 50 -18.31 11.04 -7.18
C THR A 50 -18.23 9.85 -8.13
N ARG A 51 -17.04 9.31 -8.38
CA ARG A 51 -16.85 8.15 -9.27
C ARG A 51 -17.13 6.86 -8.51
N ARG A 52 -18.14 6.13 -8.97
CA ARG A 52 -18.54 4.84 -8.38
C ARG A 52 -17.54 3.72 -8.63
N GLN A 53 -16.86 3.76 -9.77
CA GLN A 53 -15.85 2.78 -10.17
C GLN A 53 -14.65 3.54 -10.74
N ILE A 54 -13.46 3.13 -10.32
CA ILE A 54 -12.19 3.68 -10.76
C ILE A 54 -11.35 2.50 -11.22
N THR A 55 -10.85 2.59 -12.46
CA THR A 55 -9.85 1.67 -13.00
C THR A 55 -8.52 2.39 -13.01
N TYR A 56 -7.45 1.68 -12.66
CA TYR A 56 -6.08 2.17 -12.69
C TYR A 56 -5.19 1.08 -13.27
N ASP A 57 -4.01 1.46 -13.76
CA ASP A 57 -3.01 0.50 -14.20
C ASP A 57 -1.91 0.30 -13.13
N VAL A 58 -1.04 -0.68 -13.36
CA VAL A 58 0.05 -0.96 -12.41
C VAL A 58 1.07 0.18 -12.31
N GLN A 59 1.20 1.00 -13.37
CA GLN A 59 2.12 2.14 -13.40
C GLN A 59 1.62 3.26 -12.49
N ASP A 60 0.31 3.49 -12.41
CA ASP A 60 -0.30 4.41 -11.47
C ASP A 60 0.00 4.02 -10.01
N LEU A 61 -0.06 2.72 -9.69
CA LEU A 61 0.27 2.18 -8.38
C LEU A 61 1.76 2.39 -8.05
N PHE A 62 2.67 2.08 -8.97
CA PHE A 62 4.10 2.31 -8.77
C PHE A 62 4.40 3.80 -8.55
N THR A 63 3.77 4.66 -9.35
CA THR A 63 3.88 6.10 -9.21
C THR A 63 3.43 6.53 -7.80
N PHE A 64 2.30 6.02 -7.30
CA PHE A 64 1.86 6.32 -5.94
C PHE A 64 2.86 5.89 -4.86
N ILE A 65 3.50 4.73 -5.01
CA ILE A 65 4.54 4.25 -4.08
C ILE A 65 5.77 5.16 -4.13
N ASP A 66 6.23 5.52 -5.33
CA ASP A 66 7.41 6.39 -5.54
C ASP A 66 7.24 7.80 -4.96
N HIS A 67 5.99 8.26 -4.79
CA HIS A 67 5.70 9.56 -4.17
C HIS A 67 5.70 9.53 -2.64
N MET A 68 5.75 8.36 -2.01
CA MET A 68 5.88 8.27 -0.55
C MET A 68 7.30 8.62 -0.11
N GLN A 69 7.43 9.15 1.11
CA GLN A 69 8.75 9.46 1.66
C GLN A 69 9.57 8.18 1.91
N ASP A 70 8.90 7.10 2.34
CA ASP A 70 9.49 5.78 2.53
C ASP A 70 8.41 4.69 2.53
N MET A 71 8.73 3.54 1.96
CA MET A 71 7.95 2.30 2.06
C MET A 71 8.93 1.12 2.05
N SER A 72 8.85 0.26 3.07
CA SER A 72 9.71 -0.91 3.22
C SER A 72 8.90 -2.12 3.70
N ALA A 73 9.35 -3.33 3.37
CA ALA A 73 8.73 -4.58 3.83
C ALA A 73 9.72 -5.41 4.65
N LEU A 74 9.21 -6.02 5.73
CA LEU A 74 9.89 -7.04 6.52
C LEU A 74 9.14 -8.36 6.34
N VAL A 75 9.82 -9.42 5.91
CA VAL A 75 9.26 -10.74 5.55
C VAL A 75 9.97 -11.85 6.32
#